data_AF-A0A654A0J1-F1
#
_entry.id   AF-A0A654A0J1-F1
#
_cell.length_a   1.000
_cell.length_b   1.000
_cell.length_c   1.000
_cell.angle_alpha   90.00
_cell.angle_beta   90.00
_cell.angle_gamma   90.00
#
_symmetry.space_group_name_H-M   'P 1'
#
loop_
_entity.id
_entity.type
_entity.pdbx_description
1 polymer ?
#
loop_
_entity_poly.entity_id
_entity_poly.type
_entity_poly.pdbx_seq_one_letter_code
_entity_poly.pdbx_strand_id
1 'polypeptide(L)'
;MKKILLVAAAAGLMSVAACSKSPEASAVENNADMMADNMDAMAANVADMSNTTANPFAEDNAEAVAENVHSAADNVRDAGEDAAKNM
;
A
#
# COMPACT_ATOMS: atom_id res chain seq x y z
N MET A 1 -32.82 7.91 16.63
CA MET A 1 -32.30 9.21 17.14
C MET A 1 -30.99 8.96 17.88
N LYS A 2 -30.00 9.87 17.71
CA LYS A 2 -28.56 9.84 18.09
C LYS A 2 -27.70 9.00 17.13
N LYS A 3 -27.12 9.56 16.06
CA LYS A 3 -26.04 10.58 15.95
C LYS A 3 -24.72 10.09 16.56
N ILE A 4 -23.85 9.49 15.73
CA ILE A 4 -22.43 9.87 15.64
C ILE A 4 -22.04 9.72 14.15
N LEU A 5 -22.16 10.85 13.45
CA LEU A 5 -21.50 11.09 12.17
C LEU A 5 -20.02 11.33 12.49
N LEU A 6 -19.18 10.30 12.38
CA LEU A 6 -17.75 10.51 12.22
C LEU A 6 -17.46 10.69 10.73
N VAL A 7 -17.92 11.85 10.24
CA VAL A 7 -17.31 12.50 9.09
C VAL A 7 -15.96 13.00 9.59
N ALA A 8 -14.96 12.11 9.59
CA ALA A 8 -13.57 12.53 9.65
C ALA A 8 -13.23 13.06 8.26
N ALA A 9 -13.40 14.36 8.12
CA ALA A 9 -13.07 15.13 6.96
C ALA A 9 -11.58 14.97 6.63
N ALA A 10 -11.27 14.09 5.67
CA ALA A 10 -10.09 14.18 4.82
C ALA A 10 -10.42 14.83 3.46
N ALA A 11 -11.61 15.46 3.33
CA ALA A 11 -12.03 16.19 2.14
C ALA A 11 -11.38 17.60 1.99
N GLY A 12 -10.52 18.00 2.93
CA GLY A 12 -9.96 19.35 3.01
C GLY A 12 -8.78 19.65 2.07
N LEU A 13 -8.11 18.63 1.53
CA LEU A 13 -7.08 18.79 0.48
C LEU A 13 -7.49 18.17 -0.87
N MET A 14 -8.67 17.55 -0.94
CA MET A 14 -9.26 17.02 -2.18
C MET A 14 -10.41 17.88 -2.73
N SER A 15 -10.64 19.08 -2.15
CA SER A 15 -11.68 20.01 -2.61
C SER A 15 -11.46 20.56 -4.05
N VAL A 16 -10.40 20.13 -4.74
CA VAL A 16 -10.17 20.44 -6.16
C VAL A 16 -9.83 19.20 -7.01
N ALA A 17 -9.71 17.99 -6.42
CA ALA A 17 -9.37 16.75 -7.16
C ALA A 17 -10.45 15.65 -7.09
N ALA A 18 -11.41 15.73 -6.15
CA ALA A 18 -12.45 14.71 -5.96
C ALA A 18 -13.74 14.94 -6.80
N CYS A 19 -13.78 15.93 -7.70
CA CYS A 19 -14.97 16.18 -8.52
C CYS A 19 -15.05 15.35 -9.82
N SER A 20 -14.15 14.37 -10.01
CA SER A 20 -14.12 13.56 -11.22
C SER A 20 -13.47 12.18 -11.04
N LYS A 21 -13.44 11.61 -9.83
CA LYS A 21 -12.93 10.24 -9.65
C LYS A 21 -14.10 9.28 -9.50
N SER A 22 -14.24 8.38 -10.46
CA SER A 22 -15.33 7.40 -10.50
C SER A 22 -15.24 6.43 -9.31
N PRO A 23 -16.36 5.84 -8.84
CA PRO A 23 -16.33 4.78 -7.83
C PRO A 23 -15.42 3.61 -8.23
N GLU A 24 -15.27 3.35 -9.53
CA GLU A 24 -14.35 2.38 -10.10
C GLU A 24 -12.87 2.74 -9.89
N ALA A 25 -12.49 4.01 -10.09
CA ALA A 25 -11.13 4.48 -9.83
C ALA A 25 -10.73 4.34 -8.35
N SER A 26 -11.67 4.66 -7.44
CA SER A 26 -11.46 4.46 -6.00
C SER A 26 -11.35 2.97 -5.61
N ALA A 27 -12.04 2.07 -6.32
CA ALA A 27 -11.93 0.63 -6.08
C ALA A 27 -10.58 0.06 -6.55
N VAL A 28 -10.03 0.57 -7.66
CA VAL A 28 -8.73 0.19 -8.19
C VAL A 28 -7.60 0.62 -7.24
N GLU A 29 -7.62 1.86 -6.76
CA GLU A 29 -6.64 2.34 -5.77
C GLU A 29 -6.69 1.53 -4.48
N ASN A 30 -7.88 1.31 -3.90
CA ASN A 30 -8.00 0.52 -2.67
C ASN A 30 -7.51 -0.93 -2.85
N ASN A 31 -7.75 -1.54 -4.02
CA ASN A 31 -7.30 -2.91 -4.26
C ASN A 31 -5.78 -2.97 -4.46
N ALA A 32 -5.19 -1.98 -5.14
CA ALA A 32 -3.74 -1.85 -5.28
C ALA A 32 -3.06 -1.64 -3.92
N ASP A 33 -3.62 -0.77 -3.08
CA ASP A 33 -3.14 -0.54 -1.72
C ASP A 33 -3.19 -1.83 -0.88
N MET A 34 -4.30 -2.57 -0.89
CA MET A 34 -4.38 -3.84 -0.15
C MET A 34 -3.37 -4.89 -0.64
N MET A 35 -3.09 -4.93 -1.94
CA MET A 35 -2.07 -5.84 -2.49
C MET A 35 -0.66 -5.42 -2.08
N ALA A 36 -0.36 -4.12 -2.14
CA ALA A 36 0.91 -3.56 -1.70
C ALA A 36 1.14 -3.78 -0.20
N ASP A 37 0.13 -3.54 0.64
CA ASP A 37 0.19 -3.78 2.09
C ASP A 37 0.44 -5.27 2.41
N ASN A 38 -0.14 -6.19 1.64
CA ASN A 38 0.12 -7.61 1.79
C ASN A 38 1.56 -7.99 1.39
N MET A 39 2.12 -7.35 0.36
CA MET A 39 3.51 -7.52 -0.03
C MET A 39 4.46 -6.95 1.03
N ASP A 40 4.18 -5.76 1.57
CA ASP A 40 4.93 -5.17 2.68
C ASP A 40 4.91 -6.07 3.93
N ALA A 41 3.75 -6.67 4.24
CA ALA A 41 3.65 -7.63 5.34
C ALA A 41 4.50 -8.90 5.11
N MET A 42 4.61 -9.38 3.86
CA MET A 42 5.50 -10.48 3.52
C MET A 42 6.98 -10.08 3.66
N ALA A 43 7.36 -8.89 3.19
CA ALA A 43 8.71 -8.36 3.33
C ALA A 43 9.12 -8.25 4.81
N ALA A 44 8.22 -7.72 5.66
CA ALA A 44 8.44 -7.62 7.09
C ALA A 44 8.61 -9.00 7.75
N ASN A 45 7.82 -10.01 7.36
CA ASN A 45 7.98 -11.38 7.87
C ASN A 45 9.33 -12.00 7.46
N VAL A 46 9.78 -11.76 6.22
CA VAL A 46 11.07 -12.25 5.73
C VAL A 46 12.23 -11.60 6.49
N ALA A 47 12.17 -10.29 6.70
CA ALA A 47 13.16 -9.56 7.49
C ALA A 47 13.20 -10.05 8.96
N ASP A 48 12.04 -10.25 9.59
CA ASP A 48 11.95 -10.68 10.99
C ASP A 48 12.44 -12.13 11.20
N MET A 49 12.11 -13.03 10.26
CA MET A 49 12.62 -14.41 10.28
C MET A 49 14.14 -14.45 10.10
N SER A 50 14.68 -13.53 9.31
CA SER A 50 16.11 -13.41 9.14
C SER A 50 16.83 -12.92 10.39
N ASN A 51 16.28 -11.90 11.04
CA ASN A 51 16.79 -11.36 12.30
C ASN A 51 16.77 -12.43 13.41
N THR A 52 15.81 -13.36 13.36
CA THR A 52 15.74 -14.52 14.27
C THR A 52 16.84 -15.55 14.02
N THR A 53 17.33 -15.67 12.79
CA THR A 53 18.29 -16.73 12.39
C THR A 53 19.74 -16.41 12.79
N ALA A 54 20.04 -15.15 13.19
CA ALA A 54 21.38 -14.67 13.59
C ALA A 54 22.51 -15.12 12.63
N ASN A 55 22.19 -15.24 11.34
CA ASN A 55 23.12 -15.63 10.29
C ASN A 55 23.25 -14.45 9.32
N PRO A 56 24.42 -13.78 9.27
CA PRO A 56 24.59 -12.56 8.46
C PRO A 56 24.40 -12.81 6.96
N PHE A 57 24.72 -14.01 6.44
CA PHE A 57 24.47 -14.34 5.03
C PHE A 57 22.98 -14.57 4.71
N ALA A 58 22.20 -14.97 5.72
CA ALA A 58 20.75 -15.07 5.60
C ALA A 58 20.12 -13.67 5.70
N GLU A 59 20.67 -12.81 6.56
CA GLU A 59 20.30 -11.39 6.72
C GLU A 59 20.43 -10.61 5.42
N ASP A 60 21.60 -10.62 4.79
CA ASP A 60 21.81 -9.90 3.52
C ASP A 60 20.86 -10.39 2.40
N ASN A 61 20.59 -11.70 2.34
CA ASN A 61 19.67 -12.25 1.33
C ASN A 61 18.21 -11.92 1.65
N ALA A 62 17.81 -11.98 2.92
CA ALA A 62 16.45 -11.68 3.33
C ALA A 62 16.13 -10.19 3.18
N GLU A 63 17.09 -9.31 3.50
CA GLU A 63 16.98 -7.88 3.27
C GLU A 63 16.87 -7.58 1.78
N ALA A 64 17.72 -8.17 0.93
CA ALA A 64 17.60 -8.04 -0.52
C ALA A 64 16.24 -8.54 -1.06
N VAL A 65 15.70 -9.65 -0.52
CA VAL A 65 14.36 -10.13 -0.90
C VAL A 65 13.28 -9.16 -0.42
N ALA A 66 13.37 -8.67 0.81
CA ALA A 66 12.42 -7.70 1.37
C ALA A 66 12.41 -6.39 0.57
N GLU A 67 13.57 -5.87 0.17
CA GLU A 67 13.69 -4.69 -0.70
C GLU A 67 13.05 -4.91 -2.08
N ASN A 68 13.23 -6.10 -2.68
CA ASN A 68 12.58 -6.45 -3.94
C ASN A 68 11.06 -6.51 -3.80
N VAL A 69 10.57 -7.06 -2.70
CA VAL A 69 9.12 -7.14 -2.42
C VAL A 69 8.54 -5.75 -2.14
N HIS A 70 9.26 -4.89 -1.42
CA HIS A 70 8.86 -3.51 -1.18
C HIS A 70 8.81 -2.72 -2.50
N SER A 71 9.82 -2.86 -3.36
CA SER A 71 9.82 -2.26 -4.70
C SER A 71 8.66 -2.78 -5.55
N ALA A 72 8.28 -4.05 -5.43
CA ALA A 72 7.11 -4.59 -6.11
C ALA A 72 5.79 -4.02 -5.55
N ALA A 73 5.70 -3.80 -4.25
CA ALA A 73 4.57 -3.15 -3.60
C ALA A 73 4.39 -1.71 -4.09
N ASP A 74 5.49 -0.94 -4.16
CA ASP A 74 5.49 0.43 -4.70
C ASP A 74 5.04 0.47 -6.16
N ASN A 75 5.56 -0.43 -7.00
CA ASN A 75 5.12 -0.54 -8.40
C ASN A 75 3.61 -0.83 -8.52
N VAL A 76 3.04 -1.60 -7.59
CA VAL A 76 1.59 -1.89 -7.59
C VAL A 76 0.77 -0.69 -7.12
N ARG A 77 1.22 0.05 -6.10
CA ARG A 77 0.59 1.33 -5.72
C ARG A 77 0.63 2.32 -6.87
N ASP A 78 1.79 2.54 -7.47
CA ASP A 78 1.97 3.46 -8.59
C ASP A 78 1.08 3.07 -9.80
N ALA A 79 1.04 1.79 -10.16
CA ALA A 79 0.17 1.31 -11.23
C ALA A 79 -1.33 1.46 -10.89
N GLY A 80 -1.71 1.29 -9.63
CA GLY A 80 -3.07 1.51 -9.14
C GLY A 80 -3.48 2.97 -9.21
N GLU A 81 -2.62 3.87 -8.75
CA GLU A 81 -2.82 5.32 -8.85
C GLU A 81 -2.91 5.77 -10.32
N ASP A 82 -1.99 5.30 -11.17
CA ASP A 82 -1.99 5.67 -12.59
C ASP A 82 -3.23 5.14 -13.31
N ALA A 83 -3.65 3.90 -13.03
CA ALA A 83 -4.90 3.37 -13.56
C ALA A 83 -6.10 4.22 -13.11
N ALA A 84 -6.15 4.61 -11.84
CA ALA A 84 -7.23 5.43 -11.29
C ALA A 84 -7.20 6.89 -11.75
N LYS A 85 -6.03 7.45 -12.12
CA LYS A 85 -5.89 8.77 -12.75
C LYS A 85 -6.37 8.78 -14.21
N ASN A 86 -6.35 7.64 -14.89
CA ASN A 86 -6.76 7.48 -16.28
C ASN A 86 -8.21 6.98 -16.46
N MET A 87 -8.99 6.92 -15.37
CA MET A 87 -10.40 6.54 -15.31
C MET A 87 -11.31 7.73 -15.02
#